data_AF-A0A839SZK5-F1
#
_entry.id   AF-A0A839SZK5-F1
#
_cell.length_a   1.000
_cell.length_b   1.000
_cell.length_c   1.000
_cell.angle_alpha   90.00
_cell.angle_beta   90.00
_cell.angle_gamma   90.00
#
_symmetry.space_group_name_H-M   'P 1'
#
loop_
_entity.id
_entity.type
_entity.pdbx_description
1 polymer ?
#
loop_
_entity_poly.entity_id
_entity_poly.type
_entity_poly.pdbx_seq_one_letter_code
_entity_poly.pdbx_strand_id
1 'polypeptide(L)'
;MKICAISPLCSTSESEILEFIRECEHDLVVLPGHARNHPGYRKIAKTLKPGISAFVEDGSGKGNTVPWLVSADRQVRMPSQIFGQKPTTNDIDSLQSAWPERTHNIHGHKVSFALCGEIDAFSKNGKVKGGRQLPYEILINPTHTTRGRWNHLGEKLRNLSVKSVVIHVANNNYDHHDVTTHLRIYVNGSILSRQITGGISWSWCEI
;
A
#
# COMPACT_ATOMS: atom_id res chain seq x y z
N MET A 1 13.86 6.29 6.99
CA MET A 1 12.71 6.70 6.14
C MET A 1 11.41 6.67 6.95
N LYS A 2 10.61 7.74 6.91
CA LYS A 2 9.28 7.82 7.53
C LYS A 2 8.18 7.52 6.52
N ILE A 3 7.28 6.60 6.85
CA ILE A 3 6.16 6.22 5.98
C ILE A 3 4.87 6.54 6.70
N CYS A 4 3.99 7.30 6.06
CA CYS A 4 2.62 7.54 6.49
C CYS A 4 1.71 6.69 5.61
N ALA A 5 0.82 5.91 6.20
CA ALA A 5 -0.23 5.25 5.45
C ALA A 5 -1.59 5.71 5.98
N ILE A 6 -2.43 6.12 5.03
CA ILE A 6 -3.68 6.85 5.26
C ILE A 6 -4.81 5.96 4.80
N SER A 7 -5.94 5.97 5.49
CA SER A 7 -7.19 5.43 4.94
C SER A 7 -8.34 6.37 5.32
N PRO A 8 -8.81 7.18 4.36
CA PRO A 8 -9.89 8.13 4.63
C PRO A 8 -11.23 7.39 4.73
N LEU A 9 -12.14 7.92 5.55
CA LEU A 9 -13.53 7.46 5.57
C LEU A 9 -14.21 7.84 4.25
N CYS A 10 -15.24 7.12 3.83
CA CYS A 10 -16.04 7.53 2.66
C CYS A 10 -16.69 8.91 2.82
N SER A 11 -16.88 9.37 4.06
CA SER A 11 -17.40 10.69 4.40
C SER A 11 -16.36 11.80 4.36
N THR A 12 -15.06 11.49 4.41
CA THR A 12 -13.99 12.48 4.30
C THR A 12 -14.05 13.12 2.92
N SER A 13 -14.06 14.45 2.83
CA SER A 13 -14.00 15.12 1.54
C SER A 13 -12.61 14.99 0.88
N GLU A 14 -12.57 15.12 -0.44
CA GLU A 14 -11.31 15.17 -1.18
C GLU A 14 -10.38 16.28 -0.64
N SER A 15 -10.95 17.44 -0.29
CA SER A 15 -10.23 18.59 0.25
C SER A 15 -9.57 18.30 1.59
N GLU A 16 -10.27 17.62 2.51
CA GLU A 16 -9.71 17.22 3.80
C GLU A 16 -8.54 16.25 3.64
N ILE A 17 -8.64 15.31 2.67
CA ILE A 17 -7.55 14.38 2.35
C ILE A 17 -6.33 15.16 1.84
N LEU A 18 -6.54 16.11 0.94
CA LEU A 18 -5.47 16.96 0.40
C LEU A 18 -4.83 17.83 1.48
N GLU A 19 -5.63 18.40 2.40
CA GLU A 19 -5.12 19.19 3.52
C GLU A 19 -4.24 18.34 4.45
N PHE A 20 -4.69 17.12 4.79
CA PHE A 20 -3.88 16.20 5.58
C PHE A 20 -2.54 15.87 4.89
N ILE A 21 -2.57 15.61 3.58
CA ILE A 21 -1.37 15.29 2.80
C ILE A 21 -0.42 16.50 2.71
N ARG A 22 -0.95 17.72 2.61
CA ARG A 22 -0.17 18.96 2.57
C ARG A 22 0.67 19.13 3.83
N GLU A 23 0.11 18.80 4.99
CA GLU A 23 0.80 18.90 6.28
C GLU A 23 1.75 17.75 6.56
N CYS A 24 1.68 16.66 5.78
CA CYS A 24 2.52 15.48 5.97
C CYS A 24 4.01 15.79 5.73
N GLU A 25 4.86 15.32 6.64
CA GLU A 25 6.33 15.44 6.55
C GLU A 25 7.03 14.08 6.41
N HIS A 26 6.27 13.06 6.01
CA HIS A 26 6.80 11.71 5.83
C HIS A 26 7.41 11.57 4.43
N ASP A 27 8.41 10.72 4.30
CA ASP A 27 9.11 10.48 3.03
C ASP A 27 8.22 9.80 1.98
N LEU A 28 7.34 8.92 2.46
CA LEU A 28 6.37 8.21 1.63
C LEU A 28 4.97 8.23 2.26
N VAL A 29 4.00 8.70 1.50
CA VAL A 29 2.57 8.60 1.82
C VAL A 29 1.95 7.44 1.04
N VAL A 30 1.22 6.55 1.70
CA VAL A 30 0.47 5.47 1.03
C VAL A 30 -1.01 5.74 1.21
N LEU A 31 -1.67 6.10 0.11
CA LEU A 31 -3.12 6.27 0.04
C LEU A 31 -3.68 5.08 -0.76
N PRO A 32 -4.10 3.99 -0.10
CA PRO A 32 -4.53 2.79 -0.79
C PRO A 32 -5.93 2.96 -1.34
N GLY A 33 -6.14 2.41 -2.53
CA GLY A 33 -7.44 2.19 -3.09
C GLY A 33 -8.14 3.38 -3.68
N HIS A 34 -9.29 3.06 -4.26
CA HIS A 34 -10.17 4.02 -4.92
C HIS A 34 -11.52 4.05 -4.19
N ALA A 35 -11.70 5.03 -3.29
CA ALA A 35 -13.02 5.45 -2.83
C ALA A 35 -13.48 6.69 -3.63
N ARG A 36 -14.79 6.99 -3.66
CA ARG A 36 -15.35 8.08 -4.47
C ARG A 36 -14.79 9.46 -4.14
N ASN A 37 -14.23 9.61 -2.94
CA ASN A 37 -13.66 10.83 -2.38
C ASN A 37 -12.13 10.93 -2.56
N HIS A 38 -11.48 9.95 -3.19
CA HIS A 38 -10.02 9.96 -3.32
C HIS A 38 -9.55 11.00 -4.35
N PRO A 39 -8.57 11.86 -4.00
CA PRO A 39 -7.99 12.79 -4.95
C PRO A 39 -7.18 12.02 -6.02
N GLY A 40 -7.35 12.41 -7.28
CA GLY A 40 -6.55 11.85 -8.37
C GLY A 40 -5.06 12.21 -8.26
N TYR A 41 -4.20 11.40 -8.89
CA TYR A 41 -2.74 11.50 -8.75
C TYR A 41 -2.15 12.89 -9.04
N ARG A 42 -2.73 13.65 -9.99
CA ARG A 42 -2.30 15.02 -10.31
C ARG A 42 -2.56 16.00 -9.17
N LYS A 43 -3.67 15.84 -8.43
CA LYS A 43 -4.01 16.70 -7.29
C LYS A 43 -3.09 16.37 -6.11
N ILE A 44 -2.83 15.08 -5.88
CA ILE A 44 -1.82 14.63 -4.90
C ILE A 44 -0.46 15.23 -5.23
N ALA A 45 0.05 15.05 -6.45
CA ALA A 45 1.36 15.56 -6.86
C ALA A 45 1.53 17.07 -6.62
N LYS A 46 0.50 17.87 -6.90
CA LYS A 46 0.52 19.33 -6.64
C LYS A 46 0.48 19.72 -5.16
N THR A 47 0.07 18.79 -4.29
CA THR A 47 -0.14 19.05 -2.86
C THR A 47 1.06 18.63 -2.03
N LEU A 48 1.86 17.68 -2.50
CA LEU A 48 3.03 17.18 -1.80
C LEU A 48 4.12 18.25 -1.63
N LYS A 49 4.74 18.28 -0.45
CA LYS A 49 5.98 19.02 -0.22
C LYS A 49 7.13 18.42 -1.05
N PRO A 50 8.16 19.20 -1.42
CA PRO A 50 9.35 18.67 -2.09
C PRO A 50 10.00 17.52 -1.31
N GLY A 51 10.48 16.50 -2.02
CA GLY A 51 11.13 15.34 -1.41
C GLY A 51 10.19 14.25 -0.87
N ILE A 52 8.88 14.50 -0.87
CA ILE A 52 7.86 13.51 -0.50
C ILE A 52 7.36 12.78 -1.74
N SER A 53 7.22 11.46 -1.62
CA SER A 53 6.53 10.61 -2.60
C SER A 53 5.19 10.12 -2.05
N ALA A 54 4.24 9.84 -2.92
CA ALA A 54 2.96 9.23 -2.56
C ALA A 54 2.60 8.09 -3.51
N PHE A 55 2.16 6.98 -2.95
CA PHE A 55 1.40 5.97 -3.68
C PHE A 55 -0.08 6.39 -3.72
N VAL A 56 -0.67 6.39 -4.91
CA VAL A 56 -2.09 6.69 -5.14
C VAL A 56 -2.61 5.84 -6.30
N GLU A 57 -3.87 5.45 -6.20
CA GLU A 57 -4.59 4.74 -7.26
C GLU A 57 -5.61 5.67 -7.92
N ASP A 58 -5.59 5.75 -9.26
CA ASP A 58 -6.52 6.55 -10.06
C ASP A 58 -7.39 5.63 -10.93
N GLY A 59 -8.66 5.98 -11.13
CA GLY A 59 -9.62 5.21 -11.94
C GLY A 59 -10.39 4.11 -11.20
N SER A 60 -11.63 3.86 -11.66
CA SER A 60 -12.64 3.07 -10.92
C SER A 60 -12.79 1.64 -11.44
N GLY A 61 -12.74 0.67 -10.52
CA GLY A 61 -13.07 -0.72 -10.78
C GLY A 61 -11.86 -1.63 -11.03
N LYS A 62 -12.07 -2.93 -10.80
CA LYS A 62 -11.04 -3.97 -10.95
C LYS A 62 -10.51 -4.00 -12.39
N GLY A 63 -9.20 -3.76 -12.56
CA GLY A 63 -8.53 -3.73 -13.86
C GLY A 63 -8.48 -2.36 -14.54
N ASN A 64 -9.28 -1.38 -14.06
CA ASN A 64 -9.29 -0.01 -14.56
C ASN A 64 -8.54 0.96 -13.64
N THR A 65 -8.24 0.52 -12.41
CA THR A 65 -7.41 1.26 -11.48
C THR A 65 -5.94 1.24 -11.93
N VAL A 66 -5.36 2.43 -12.01
CA VAL A 66 -3.98 2.68 -12.39
C VAL A 66 -3.22 3.13 -11.14
N PRO A 67 -2.25 2.34 -10.66
CA PRO A 67 -1.40 2.73 -9.55
C PRO A 67 -0.34 3.73 -10.02
N TRP A 68 -0.08 4.73 -9.19
CA TRP A 68 0.92 5.77 -9.42
C TRP A 68 1.81 5.95 -8.20
N LEU A 69 3.10 6.16 -8.46
CA LEU A 69 4.02 6.74 -7.51
C LEU A 69 4.28 8.18 -7.96
N VAL A 70 3.85 9.15 -7.15
CA VAL A 70 3.93 10.57 -7.50
C VAL A 70 4.75 11.36 -6.48
N SER A 71 5.43 12.36 -6.95
CA SER A 71 6.07 13.44 -6.18
C SER A 71 5.72 14.77 -6.84
N ALA A 72 6.17 15.88 -6.27
CA ALA A 72 5.96 17.21 -6.85
C ALA A 72 6.55 17.35 -8.27
N ASP A 73 7.64 16.64 -8.55
CA ASP A 73 8.43 16.74 -9.78
C ASP A 73 8.28 15.52 -10.71
N ARG A 74 7.75 14.39 -10.24
CA ARG A 74 7.69 13.15 -11.01
C ARG A 74 6.39 12.39 -10.79
N GLN A 75 5.86 11.82 -11.88
CA GLN A 75 4.66 10.98 -11.83
C GLN A 75 4.96 9.67 -12.57
N VAL A 76 5.10 8.58 -11.82
CA VAL A 76 5.44 7.27 -12.35
C VAL A 76 4.19 6.40 -12.36
N ARG A 77 3.74 6.03 -13.55
CA ARG A 77 2.71 5.02 -13.73
C ARG A 77 3.29 3.65 -13.43
N MET A 78 2.63 2.86 -12.58
CA MET A 78 3.03 1.48 -12.27
C MET A 78 2.12 0.48 -13.00
N PRO A 79 2.59 -0.77 -13.24
CA PRO A 79 1.74 -1.84 -13.72
C PRO A 79 0.57 -2.11 -12.76
N SER A 80 -0.66 -2.13 -13.28
CA SER A 80 -1.88 -2.44 -12.53
C SER A 80 -1.88 -3.85 -11.93
N GLN A 81 -2.76 -4.08 -10.96
CA GLN A 81 -2.93 -5.39 -10.31
C GLN A 81 -3.14 -6.51 -11.33
N ILE A 82 -2.40 -7.61 -11.18
CA ILE A 82 -2.43 -8.77 -12.09
C ILE A 82 -3.53 -9.75 -11.65
N PHE A 83 -3.63 -10.03 -10.35
CA PHE A 83 -4.62 -10.98 -9.84
C PHE A 83 -5.20 -10.58 -8.50
N GLY A 84 -6.44 -11.02 -8.27
CA GLY A 84 -7.19 -10.77 -7.04
C GLY A 84 -6.98 -11.83 -5.97
N GLN A 85 -6.96 -13.11 -6.32
CA GLN A 85 -6.89 -14.21 -5.34
C GLN A 85 -6.55 -15.49 -6.07
N LYS A 86 -6.06 -16.50 -5.34
CA LYS A 86 -5.75 -17.83 -5.89
C LYS A 86 -4.97 -17.75 -7.22
N PRO A 87 -3.80 -17.07 -7.25
CA PRO A 87 -3.03 -16.92 -8.48
C PRO A 87 -2.64 -18.27 -9.08
N THR A 88 -2.70 -18.35 -10.41
CA THR A 88 -2.10 -19.42 -11.21
C THR A 88 -0.58 -19.22 -11.31
N THR A 89 0.14 -20.22 -11.83
CA THR A 89 1.58 -20.09 -12.10
C THR A 89 1.87 -18.92 -13.04
N ASN A 90 1.07 -18.75 -14.10
CA ASN A 90 1.24 -17.67 -15.08
C ASN A 90 1.01 -16.28 -14.46
N ASP A 91 0.09 -16.17 -13.49
CA ASP A 91 -0.13 -14.93 -12.75
C ASP A 91 1.09 -14.55 -11.92
N ILE A 92 1.74 -15.54 -11.29
CA ILE A 92 2.98 -15.31 -10.52
C ILE A 92 4.14 -14.94 -11.44
N ASP A 93 4.25 -15.56 -12.62
CA ASP A 93 5.27 -15.23 -13.61
C ASP A 93 5.10 -13.81 -14.16
N SER A 94 3.86 -13.41 -14.41
CA SER A 94 3.52 -12.04 -14.79
C SER A 94 3.87 -11.05 -13.69
N LEU A 95 3.59 -11.40 -12.42
CA LEU A 95 3.94 -10.56 -11.27
C LEU A 95 5.45 -10.42 -11.10
N GLN A 96 6.22 -11.49 -11.25
CA GLN A 96 7.68 -11.43 -11.21
C GLN A 96 8.23 -10.53 -12.31
N SER A 97 7.67 -10.62 -13.52
CA SER A 97 8.10 -9.80 -14.66
C SER A 97 7.82 -8.31 -14.45
N ALA A 98 6.68 -7.97 -13.83
CA ALA A 98 6.30 -6.60 -13.49
C ALA A 98 6.97 -6.05 -12.22
N TRP A 99 7.61 -6.91 -11.42
CA TRP A 99 8.13 -6.55 -10.09
C TRP A 99 9.19 -5.43 -10.11
N PRO A 100 10.13 -5.37 -11.07
CA PRO A 100 11.09 -4.27 -11.17
C PRO A 100 10.43 -2.91 -11.38
N GLU A 101 9.35 -2.86 -12.17
CA GLU A 101 8.58 -1.64 -12.44
C GLU A 101 7.71 -1.19 -11.26
N ARG A 102 7.55 -2.06 -10.26
CA ARG A 102 6.86 -1.79 -9.00
C ARG A 102 7.82 -1.64 -7.82
N THR A 103 9.12 -1.62 -8.09
CA THR A 103 10.15 -1.46 -7.08
C THR A 103 10.88 -0.16 -7.30
N HIS A 104 10.80 0.73 -6.33
CA HIS A 104 11.32 2.09 -6.42
C HIS A 104 12.34 2.35 -5.32
N ASN A 105 13.36 3.13 -5.64
CA ASN A 105 14.29 3.65 -4.65
C ASN A 105 13.70 4.93 -4.05
N ILE A 106 13.37 4.90 -2.77
CA ILE A 106 12.82 6.04 -2.03
C ILE A 106 13.73 6.27 -0.83
N HIS A 107 14.40 7.42 -0.78
CA HIS A 107 15.36 7.77 0.28
C HIS A 107 16.40 6.68 0.58
N GLY A 108 16.88 6.00 -0.45
CA GLY A 108 17.91 4.95 -0.34
C GLY A 108 17.37 3.54 -0.11
N HIS A 109 16.07 3.36 0.11
CA HIS A 109 15.45 2.07 0.38
C HIS A 109 14.71 1.51 -0.85
N LYS A 110 14.76 0.19 -1.03
CA LYS A 110 14.00 -0.50 -2.10
C LYS A 110 12.57 -0.81 -1.64
N VAL A 111 11.64 0.00 -2.10
CA VAL A 111 10.21 -0.11 -1.80
C VAL A 111 9.48 -0.81 -2.94
N SER A 112 8.87 -1.97 -2.67
CA SER A 112 8.10 -2.75 -3.64
C SER A 112 6.61 -2.76 -3.32
N PHE A 113 5.77 -2.69 -4.34
CA PHE A 113 4.31 -2.66 -4.19
C PHE A 113 3.65 -3.98 -4.65
N ALA A 114 2.99 -4.68 -3.73
CA ALA A 114 2.08 -5.78 -4.03
C ALA A 114 0.64 -5.29 -3.88
N LEU A 115 -0.09 -5.11 -4.98
CA LEU A 115 -1.39 -4.44 -5.00
C LEU A 115 -2.49 -5.41 -4.57
N CYS A 116 -3.28 -5.00 -3.57
CA CYS A 116 -4.50 -5.66 -3.14
C CYS A 116 -4.30 -7.16 -2.89
N GLY A 117 -4.80 -7.99 -3.81
CA GLY A 117 -4.76 -9.46 -3.73
C GLY A 117 -3.42 -10.11 -4.01
N GLU A 118 -2.45 -9.37 -4.52
CA GLU A 118 -1.15 -9.91 -4.92
C GLU A 118 -0.29 -10.37 -3.75
N ILE A 119 -0.67 -10.00 -2.52
CA ILE A 119 -0.13 -10.60 -1.30
C ILE A 119 -0.35 -12.13 -1.23
N ASP A 120 -1.26 -12.67 -2.06
CA ASP A 120 -1.45 -14.12 -2.23
C ASP A 120 -0.40 -14.79 -3.13
N ALA A 121 0.53 -14.03 -3.74
CA ALA A 121 1.78 -14.57 -4.28
C ALA A 121 2.63 -15.22 -3.19
N PHE A 122 2.50 -14.74 -1.96
CA PHE A 122 3.27 -15.21 -0.82
C PHE A 122 2.48 -16.26 -0.03
N SER A 123 3.14 -17.37 0.29
CA SER A 123 2.64 -18.35 1.26
C SER A 123 2.76 -17.83 2.68
N LYS A 124 2.10 -18.51 3.61
CA LYS A 124 2.05 -18.13 5.04
C LYS A 124 3.43 -18.02 5.68
N ASN A 125 4.40 -18.80 5.23
CA ASN A 125 5.80 -18.77 5.69
C ASN A 125 6.68 -17.68 5.02
N GLY A 126 6.08 -16.75 4.28
CA GLY A 126 6.79 -15.66 3.63
C GLY A 126 7.50 -16.02 2.32
N LYS A 127 7.39 -17.26 1.83
CA LYS A 127 7.97 -17.67 0.54
C LYS A 127 7.07 -17.26 -0.63
N VAL A 128 7.67 -16.91 -1.76
CA VAL A 128 6.93 -16.72 -3.02
C VAL A 128 6.54 -18.09 -3.58
N LYS A 129 5.29 -18.23 -4.03
CA LYS A 129 4.78 -19.46 -4.64
C LYS A 129 5.57 -19.82 -5.90
N GLY A 130 5.71 -21.12 -6.14
CA GLY A 130 6.39 -21.64 -7.32
C GLY A 130 7.90 -21.35 -7.37
N GLY A 131 8.53 -20.91 -6.28
CA GLY A 131 9.98 -20.65 -6.23
C GLY A 131 10.44 -19.38 -6.94
N ARG A 132 9.51 -18.48 -7.28
CA ARG A 132 9.79 -17.18 -7.92
C ARG A 132 10.47 -16.22 -6.95
N GLN A 133 11.02 -15.12 -7.46
CA GLN A 133 11.76 -14.11 -6.71
C GLN A 133 11.06 -12.75 -6.81
N LEU A 134 10.58 -12.26 -5.68
CA LEU A 134 9.98 -10.92 -5.54
C LEU A 134 10.80 -10.18 -4.47
N PRO A 135 12.02 -9.71 -4.78
CA PRO A 135 12.90 -9.11 -3.79
C PRO A 135 12.35 -7.74 -3.34
N TYR A 136 12.46 -7.45 -2.05
CA TYR A 136 12.13 -6.15 -1.47
C TYR A 136 12.93 -5.94 -0.19
N GLU A 137 13.13 -4.68 0.16
CA GLU A 137 13.53 -4.27 1.52
C GLU A 137 12.29 -3.87 2.31
N ILE A 138 11.40 -3.12 1.66
CA ILE A 138 10.12 -2.67 2.18
C ILE A 138 9.02 -3.14 1.22
N LEU A 139 8.12 -3.99 1.70
CA LEU A 139 6.94 -4.42 0.95
C LEU A 139 5.72 -3.64 1.40
N ILE A 140 5.11 -2.90 0.47
CA ILE A 140 3.86 -2.19 0.70
C ILE A 140 2.73 -2.95 0.01
N ASN A 141 1.70 -3.29 0.78
CA ASN A 141 0.47 -3.91 0.28
C ASN A 141 -0.70 -2.94 0.48
N PRO A 142 -0.93 -2.03 -0.49
CA PRO A 142 -2.09 -1.16 -0.49
C PRO A 142 -3.33 -1.95 -0.93
N THR A 143 -4.42 -1.86 -0.16
CA THR A 143 -5.61 -2.67 -0.38
C THR A 143 -6.90 -1.87 -0.21
N HIS A 144 -7.91 -2.15 -1.03
CA HIS A 144 -9.24 -1.55 -0.87
C HIS A 144 -9.97 -2.08 0.35
N THR A 145 -9.79 -3.38 0.64
CA THR A 145 -10.47 -4.10 1.70
C THR A 145 -9.49 -5.03 2.41
N THR A 146 -9.72 -5.23 3.71
CA THR A 146 -9.02 -6.28 4.47
C THR A 146 -9.37 -7.65 3.89
N ARG A 147 -8.35 -8.42 3.51
CA ARG A 147 -8.54 -9.74 2.91
C ARG A 147 -8.37 -10.86 3.92
N GLY A 148 -9.44 -11.63 4.11
CA GLY A 148 -9.44 -12.88 4.87
C GLY A 148 -9.42 -12.70 6.39
N ARG A 149 -9.35 -13.83 7.11
CA ARG A 149 -9.28 -13.83 8.58
C ARG A 149 -7.90 -13.33 9.03
N TRP A 150 -7.89 -12.34 9.91
CA TRP A 150 -6.66 -11.71 10.42
C TRP A 150 -5.64 -12.68 11.00
N ASN A 151 -6.09 -13.77 11.62
CA ASN A 151 -5.18 -14.79 12.18
C ASN A 151 -4.29 -15.42 11.10
N HIS A 152 -4.71 -15.41 9.83
CA HIS A 152 -3.92 -15.92 8.71
C HIS A 152 -3.11 -14.82 8.02
N LEU A 153 -3.71 -13.65 7.79
CA LEU A 153 -3.02 -12.54 7.15
C LEU A 153 -1.92 -11.97 8.06
N GLY A 154 -2.17 -11.80 9.36
CA GLY A 154 -1.20 -11.28 10.31
C GLY A 154 0.05 -12.15 10.43
N GLU A 155 -0.10 -13.48 10.51
CA GLU A 155 1.04 -14.40 10.53
C GLU A 155 1.84 -14.35 9.23
N LYS A 156 1.16 -14.25 8.08
CA LYS A 156 1.82 -14.06 6.78
C LYS A 156 2.65 -12.78 6.76
N LEU A 157 2.05 -11.64 7.12
CA LEU A 157 2.72 -10.33 7.13
C LEU A 157 3.92 -10.34 8.10
N ARG A 158 3.77 -10.95 9.27
CA ARG A 158 4.87 -11.14 10.24
C ARG A 158 6.03 -11.92 9.63
N ASN A 159 5.75 -13.06 9.01
CA ASN A 159 6.79 -13.91 8.43
C ASN A 159 7.47 -13.24 7.22
N LEU A 160 6.72 -12.47 6.42
CA LEU A 160 7.28 -11.65 5.34
C LEU A 160 8.25 -10.59 5.86
N SER A 161 7.97 -10.01 7.03
CA SER A 161 8.80 -8.95 7.63
C SER A 161 10.10 -9.42 8.26
N VAL A 162 10.41 -10.72 8.26
CA VAL A 162 11.67 -11.21 8.82
C VAL A 162 12.83 -10.68 7.97
N LYS A 163 13.71 -9.86 8.57
CA LYS A 163 14.79 -9.12 7.89
C LYS A 163 14.32 -8.11 6.83
N SER A 164 13.08 -7.65 6.91
CA SER A 164 12.51 -6.66 6.00
C SER A 164 11.47 -5.81 6.74
N VAL A 165 10.80 -4.91 6.02
CA VAL A 165 9.63 -4.19 6.52
C VAL A 165 8.42 -4.53 5.65
N VAL A 166 7.28 -4.80 6.28
CA VAL A 166 6.02 -5.07 5.59
C VAL A 166 4.96 -4.13 6.10
N ILE A 167 4.35 -3.39 5.17
CA ILE A 167 3.31 -2.41 5.45
C ILE A 167 2.05 -2.87 4.73
N HIS A 168 1.06 -3.29 5.49
CA HIS A 168 -0.27 -3.53 4.98
C HIS A 168 -1.15 -2.35 5.33
N VAL A 169 -1.85 -1.80 4.34
CA VAL A 169 -2.81 -0.73 4.55
C VAL A 169 -4.09 -1.07 3.79
N ALA A 170 -5.21 -1.04 4.49
CA ALA A 170 -6.53 -1.30 3.93
C ALA A 170 -7.50 -0.15 4.21
N ASN A 171 -8.27 0.21 3.18
CA ASN A 171 -9.25 1.28 3.25
C ASN A 171 -10.57 0.89 3.91
N ASN A 172 -10.99 -0.39 3.84
CA ASN A 172 -12.29 -0.83 4.34
C ASN A 172 -12.21 -2.19 5.05
N ASN A 173 -13.01 -2.35 6.10
CA ASN A 173 -13.40 -3.65 6.59
C ASN A 173 -14.83 -3.92 6.09
N TYR A 174 -15.04 -4.95 5.25
CA TYR A 174 -16.36 -5.26 4.69
C TYR A 174 -17.34 -5.75 5.77
N ASP A 175 -16.81 -6.21 6.92
CA ASP A 175 -17.57 -6.84 7.99
C ASP A 175 -18.02 -5.84 9.09
N HIS A 176 -17.66 -4.56 8.98
CA HIS A 176 -18.05 -3.53 9.94
C HIS A 176 -18.59 -2.29 9.23
N HIS A 177 -19.68 -1.73 9.77
CA HIS A 177 -20.24 -0.45 9.33
C HIS A 177 -19.27 0.73 9.54
N ASP A 178 -18.22 0.53 10.33
CA ASP A 178 -17.17 1.51 10.58
C ASP A 178 -15.97 1.26 9.64
N VAL A 179 -15.74 2.22 8.74
CA VAL A 179 -14.55 2.28 7.90
C VAL A 179 -13.33 2.48 8.81
N THR A 180 -12.69 1.39 9.20
CA THR A 180 -11.46 1.44 9.99
C THR A 180 -10.28 1.23 9.06
N THR A 181 -9.33 2.16 9.10
CA THR A 181 -8.01 1.94 8.52
C THR A 181 -7.40 0.74 9.20
N HIS A 182 -7.18 -0.32 8.45
CA HIS A 182 -6.40 -1.44 8.94
C HIS A 182 -4.99 -1.31 8.43
N LEU A 183 -4.17 -0.73 9.29
CA LEU A 183 -2.77 -0.53 9.02
C LEU A 183 -1.95 -1.37 9.98
N ARG A 184 -1.09 -2.21 9.42
CA ARG A 184 -0.10 -2.95 10.20
C ARG A 184 1.25 -2.79 9.56
N ILE A 185 2.17 -2.27 10.35
CA ILE A 185 3.58 -2.19 10.00
C ILE A 185 4.32 -3.22 10.82
N TYR A 186 4.92 -4.19 10.12
CA TYR A 186 5.79 -5.18 10.72
C TYR A 186 7.24 -4.86 10.37
N VAL A 187 8.08 -4.75 11.39
CA VAL A 187 9.53 -4.60 11.24
C VAL A 187 10.18 -5.78 11.95
N ASN A 188 10.92 -6.60 11.19
CA ASN A 188 11.62 -7.77 11.71
C ASN A 188 10.74 -8.70 12.59
N GLY A 189 9.49 -8.92 12.18
CA GLY A 189 8.54 -9.79 12.89
C GLY A 189 7.72 -9.14 14.01
N SER A 190 7.93 -7.85 14.29
CA SER A 190 7.22 -7.11 15.36
C SER A 190 6.28 -6.06 14.79
N ILE A 191 5.08 -5.93 15.37
CA ILE A 191 4.12 -4.86 15.01
C ILE A 191 4.56 -3.55 15.67
N LEU A 192 4.74 -2.48 14.88
CA LEU A 192 5.20 -1.17 15.37
C LEU A 192 4.23 0.00 15.10
N SER A 193 3.09 -0.24 14.47
CA SER A 193 2.16 0.84 14.07
C SER A 193 1.53 1.54 15.26
N ARG A 194 1.65 2.88 15.31
CA ARG A 194 0.80 3.75 16.15
C ARG A 194 -0.38 4.23 15.32
N GLN A 195 -1.59 3.75 15.61
CA GLN A 195 -2.79 4.15 14.87
C GLN A 195 -3.44 5.37 15.52
N ILE A 196 -3.77 6.38 14.71
CA ILE A 196 -4.53 7.55 15.12
C ILE A 196 -5.86 7.51 14.37
N THR A 197 -6.96 7.53 15.12
CA THR A 197 -8.33 7.43 14.61
C THR A 197 -9.01 8.80 14.64
N GLY A 198 -9.64 9.18 13.54
CA GLY A 198 -10.38 10.44 13.38
C GLY A 198 -11.11 10.46 12.02
N GLY A 199 -11.51 11.66 11.55
CA GLY A 199 -12.12 11.83 10.22
C GLY A 199 -11.22 11.32 9.09
N ILE A 200 -9.90 11.33 9.28
CA ILE A 200 -8.92 10.57 8.51
C ILE A 200 -8.20 9.65 9.49
N SER A 201 -8.29 8.34 9.27
CA SER A 201 -7.53 7.37 10.05
C SER A 201 -6.18 7.13 9.37
N TRP A 202 -5.12 7.10 10.16
CA TRP A 202 -3.75 6.97 9.63
C TRP A 202 -2.82 6.34 10.65
N SER A 203 -1.68 5.87 10.18
CA SER A 203 -0.58 5.42 11.02
C SER A 203 0.73 5.60 10.27
N TRP A 204 1.82 5.54 11.02
CA TRP A 204 3.15 5.77 10.49
C TRP A 204 4.18 4.85 11.13
N CYS A 205 5.31 4.72 10.46
CA CYS A 205 6.54 4.16 11.02
C CYS A 205 7.75 4.95 10.54
N GLU A 206 8.85 4.74 11.27
CA GLU A 206 10.19 5.14 10.88
C GLU A 206 11.04 3.88 10.79
N ILE A 207 11.80 3.78 9.70
CA ILE A 207 12.70 2.66 9.34
C ILE A 207 14.12 3.19 9.27
#